data_AF-D0NVK0-F1
#
_entry.id   AF-D0NVK0-F1
#
_cell.length_a   1.000
_cell.length_b   1.000
_cell.length_c   1.000
_cell.angle_alpha   90.00
_cell.angle_beta   90.00
_cell.angle_gamma   90.00
#
_symmetry.space_group_name_H-M   'P 1'
#
loop_
_entity.id
_entity.type
_entity.pdbx_description
1 polymer ?
#
loop_
_entity_poly.entity_id
_entity_poly.type
_entity_poly.pdbx_seq_one_letter_code
_entity_poly.pdbx_strand_id
1 'polypeptide(L)'
;MNPSALIQMVNVLSLTLAQLAGSLVQASKDIDSLLEEVWTAYNDSKAKPDALTRAVVTCMFQPVFLLRAELTSTMKLWLAGFIRFGSRHRPNVVFHLACRLCQTWRAHPVSALSFVDELVELLLYKEPLIDEKEQLATDAGAPFQGFQGYSPLDGNQTAAVTTHAKDRFVRLVMLSFVDDVAVDKSSSSNDTQQLFDALTARLLKLNVTPEWQKQHMLNSDGFGKKLRSWQALCIVSAHVTKSQLTELLPTLATAFAVPQLPSVRYYMELFGMRMAAKFPTEICSGVLLPMLGDANLMPQVGASLLLVSAYLVDTKLDDNSLDVDCGELLETMLPWLNTSHGYTRVLAQYLLAKVLPRHIHYLKQSSKDTPGLRFLEGTARYLSNNKECKRMLRRQARQLDEFHPDYESSLLGMLSSGFISEFGELLPRDGALRFSEQLKTAMNELYAQYQLENFPPPPSEQKSSMETDSVSGFLTVQRKIDTTALLLEDNALPAAMRADFDAARRGATLNARQRPRQPLIMCASLVDKVPNLAGLARTCEIFNAQKLVVPNLRMTQQDVTFVNVSATAHKWMPLEEVRPQARGLHDCGSGANGVQCESRELHAAP
;
A
#
# COMPACT_ATOMS: atom_id res chain seq x y z
N MET A 1 35.34 -20.09 -14.22
CA MET A 1 36.59 -19.27 -14.33
C MET A 1 36.88 -18.51 -13.03
N ASN A 2 38.11 -18.02 -12.84
CA ASN A 2 38.44 -17.10 -11.73
C ASN A 2 37.77 -15.72 -12.00
N PRO A 3 36.94 -15.20 -11.08
CA PRO A 3 36.21 -13.93 -11.31
C PRO A 3 37.12 -12.73 -11.58
N SER A 4 38.31 -12.67 -10.97
CA SER A 4 39.24 -11.56 -11.15
C SER A 4 39.80 -11.51 -12.58
N ALA A 5 40.15 -12.67 -13.13
CA ALA A 5 40.61 -12.77 -14.51
C ALA A 5 39.49 -12.40 -15.50
N LEU A 6 38.27 -12.89 -15.25
CA LEU A 6 37.11 -12.59 -16.10
C LEU A 6 36.77 -11.09 -16.08
N ILE A 7 36.86 -10.41 -14.93
CA ILE A 7 36.68 -8.95 -14.85
C ILE A 7 37.64 -8.23 -15.80
N GLN A 8 38.93 -8.58 -15.77
CA GLN A 8 39.92 -7.93 -16.64
C GLN A 8 39.62 -8.19 -18.12
N MET A 9 39.30 -9.43 -18.48
CA MET A 9 38.94 -9.79 -19.86
C MET A 9 37.72 -9.01 -20.36
N VAL A 10 36.65 -8.95 -19.55
CA VAL A 10 35.41 -8.23 -19.89
C VAL A 10 35.65 -6.73 -19.97
N ASN A 11 36.50 -6.15 -19.12
CA ASN A 11 36.84 -4.73 -19.21
C ASN A 11 37.60 -4.39 -20.49
N VAL A 12 38.57 -5.22 -20.87
CA VAL A 12 39.30 -5.07 -22.15
C VAL A 12 38.33 -5.19 -23.32
N LEU A 13 37.46 -6.21 -23.31
CA LEU A 13 36.44 -6.40 -24.34
C LEU A 13 35.47 -5.21 -24.42
N SER A 14 35.05 -4.67 -23.28
CA SER A 14 34.16 -3.51 -23.22
C SER A 14 34.78 -2.30 -23.92
N LEU A 15 36.08 -2.05 -23.70
CA LEU A 15 36.82 -0.96 -24.33
C LEU A 15 36.96 -1.18 -25.85
N THR A 16 37.29 -2.39 -26.29
CA THR A 16 37.43 -2.69 -27.73
C THR A 16 36.09 -2.59 -28.45
N LEU A 17 35.01 -3.08 -27.84
CA LEU A 17 33.66 -2.97 -28.38
C LEU A 17 33.20 -1.53 -28.52
N ALA A 18 33.49 -0.67 -27.54
CA ALA A 18 33.15 0.74 -27.61
C ALA A 18 33.84 1.44 -28.80
N GLN A 19 35.07 1.02 -29.16
CA GLN A 19 35.82 1.54 -30.30
C GLN A 19 35.35 0.98 -31.65
N LEU A 20 34.92 -0.29 -31.68
CA LEU A 20 34.54 -1.01 -32.91
C LEU A 20 33.04 -0.98 -33.20
N ALA A 21 32.24 -0.34 -32.35
CA ALA A 21 30.79 -0.38 -32.44
C ALA A 21 30.23 0.13 -33.78
N GLY A 22 30.90 1.09 -34.44
CA GLY A 22 30.49 1.56 -35.77
C GLY A 22 30.55 0.49 -36.86
N SER A 23 31.56 -0.38 -36.82
CA SER A 23 31.74 -1.49 -37.77
C SER A 23 30.92 -2.72 -37.41
N LEU A 24 30.69 -2.99 -36.12
CA LEU A 24 29.98 -4.19 -35.65
C LEU A 24 28.46 -4.12 -35.86
N VAL A 25 27.87 -2.93 -35.91
CA VAL A 25 26.42 -2.75 -36.14
C VAL A 25 25.98 -3.28 -37.53
N GLN A 26 26.87 -3.33 -38.52
CA GLN A 26 26.58 -3.91 -39.84
C GLN A 26 26.53 -5.45 -39.82
N ALA A 27 27.04 -6.09 -38.77
CA ALA A 27 27.11 -7.54 -38.61
C ALA A 27 26.38 -7.98 -37.33
N SER A 28 25.07 -7.68 -37.23
CA SER A 28 24.26 -7.92 -36.02
C SER A 28 24.34 -9.35 -35.45
N LYS A 29 24.54 -10.37 -36.30
CA LYS A 29 24.75 -11.77 -35.88
C LYS A 29 26.04 -12.00 -35.10
N ASP A 30 27.10 -11.24 -35.43
CA ASP A 30 28.41 -11.39 -34.79
C ASP A 30 28.40 -10.78 -33.38
N ILE A 31 27.62 -9.70 -33.17
CA ILE A 31 27.38 -9.12 -31.84
C ILE A 31 26.67 -10.14 -30.94
N ASP A 32 25.60 -10.78 -31.42
CA ASP A 32 24.81 -11.69 -30.58
C ASP A 32 25.62 -12.90 -30.11
N SER A 33 26.41 -13.49 -31.02
CA SER A 33 27.34 -14.59 -30.67
C SER A 33 28.36 -14.17 -29.61
N LEU A 34 28.91 -12.96 -29.72
CA LEU A 34 29.87 -12.45 -28.75
C LEU A 34 29.22 -12.21 -27.38
N LEU A 35 28.01 -11.66 -27.36
CA LEU A 35 27.25 -11.43 -26.13
C LEU A 35 26.90 -12.76 -25.44
N GLU A 36 26.57 -13.80 -26.21
CA GLU A 36 26.38 -15.17 -25.70
C GLU A 36 27.64 -15.76 -25.07
N GLU A 37 28.82 -15.53 -25.66
CA GLU A 37 30.08 -15.97 -25.06
C GLU A 37 30.36 -15.26 -23.72
N VAL A 38 30.15 -13.95 -23.66
CA VAL A 38 30.30 -13.17 -22.42
C VAL A 38 29.32 -13.65 -21.35
N TRP A 39 28.06 -13.88 -21.73
CA TRP A 39 27.02 -14.38 -20.83
C TRP A 39 27.32 -15.79 -20.34
N THR A 40 27.77 -16.67 -21.22
CA THR A 40 28.17 -18.04 -20.86
C THR A 40 29.34 -18.02 -19.89
N ALA A 41 30.39 -17.22 -20.15
CA ALA A 41 31.51 -17.07 -19.24
C ALA A 41 31.11 -16.52 -17.87
N TYR A 42 30.16 -15.57 -17.84
CA TYR A 42 29.58 -15.06 -16.60
C TYR A 42 28.81 -16.15 -15.83
N ASN A 43 27.96 -16.92 -16.51
CA ASN A 43 27.20 -18.02 -15.91
C ASN A 43 28.11 -19.12 -15.35
N ASP A 44 29.17 -19.47 -16.06
CA ASP A 44 30.17 -20.47 -15.66
C ASP A 44 31.14 -19.98 -14.57
N SER A 45 31.09 -18.69 -14.22
CA SER A 45 31.83 -18.17 -13.08
C SER A 45 31.21 -18.67 -11.77
N LYS A 46 32.01 -19.42 -10.98
CA LYS A 46 31.59 -19.98 -9.69
C LYS A 46 31.16 -18.90 -8.69
N ALA A 47 31.89 -17.79 -8.65
CA ALA A 47 31.53 -16.60 -7.88
C ALA A 47 31.23 -15.43 -8.83
N LYS A 48 30.22 -14.63 -8.48
CA LYS A 48 29.77 -13.49 -9.30
C LYS A 48 29.76 -12.20 -8.47
N PRO A 49 30.92 -11.74 -7.95
CA PRO A 49 30.96 -10.53 -7.13
C PRO A 49 30.38 -9.33 -7.87
N ASP A 50 29.91 -8.31 -7.14
CA ASP A 50 29.28 -7.12 -7.74
C ASP A 50 30.19 -6.45 -8.79
N ALA A 51 31.51 -6.46 -8.57
CA ALA A 51 32.48 -5.97 -9.55
C ALA A 51 32.41 -6.71 -10.91
N LEU A 52 32.27 -8.04 -10.88
CA LEU A 52 32.10 -8.84 -12.10
C LEU A 52 30.74 -8.58 -12.75
N THR A 53 29.67 -8.56 -11.95
CA THR A 53 28.32 -8.26 -12.44
C THR A 53 28.27 -6.90 -13.12
N ARG A 54 28.85 -5.86 -12.50
CA ARG A 54 28.96 -4.52 -13.09
C ARG A 54 29.76 -4.51 -14.38
N ALA A 55 30.91 -5.18 -14.42
CA ALA A 55 31.76 -5.25 -15.61
C ALA A 55 30.99 -5.88 -16.80
N VAL A 56 30.31 -7.00 -16.56
CA VAL A 56 29.50 -7.70 -17.57
C VAL A 56 28.33 -6.84 -18.04
N VAL A 57 27.54 -6.28 -17.12
CA VAL A 57 26.43 -5.38 -17.47
C VAL A 57 26.92 -4.18 -18.27
N THR A 58 28.04 -3.58 -17.88
CA THR A 58 28.62 -2.41 -18.59
C THR A 58 29.07 -2.79 -20.01
N CYS A 59 29.65 -3.98 -20.17
CA CYS A 59 30.09 -4.51 -21.45
C CYS A 59 28.93 -4.87 -22.38
N MET A 60 27.86 -5.46 -21.86
CA MET A 60 26.72 -5.93 -22.66
C MET A 60 25.73 -4.82 -23.00
N PHE A 61 25.53 -3.85 -22.11
CA PHE A 61 24.58 -2.75 -22.29
C PHE A 61 25.32 -1.42 -22.44
N GLN A 62 26.13 -1.32 -23.49
CA GLN A 62 26.82 -0.07 -23.83
C GLN A 62 25.85 0.95 -24.45
N PRO A 63 26.04 2.26 -24.22
CA PRO A 63 25.27 3.30 -24.90
C PRO A 63 25.21 3.10 -26.40
N VAL A 64 26.33 2.71 -27.03
CA VAL A 64 26.36 2.52 -28.48
C VAL A 64 25.47 1.37 -28.97
N PHE A 65 25.17 0.38 -28.14
CA PHE A 65 24.21 -0.69 -28.47
C PHE A 65 22.77 -0.27 -28.19
N LEU A 66 22.55 0.44 -27.07
CA LEU A 66 21.23 0.92 -26.65
C LEU A 66 20.69 2.05 -27.54
N LEU A 67 21.58 2.86 -28.14
CA LEU A 67 21.21 4.02 -28.96
C LEU A 67 21.00 3.68 -30.45
N ARG A 68 21.30 2.45 -30.88
CA ARG A 68 21.20 2.03 -32.30
C ARG A 68 19.88 1.30 -32.55
N ALA A 69 19.10 1.79 -33.50
CA ALA A 69 17.80 1.20 -33.84
C ALA A 69 17.94 -0.26 -34.32
N GLU A 70 19.02 -0.57 -35.04
CA GLU A 70 19.31 -1.90 -35.59
C GLU A 70 19.52 -2.97 -34.50
N LEU A 71 19.99 -2.55 -33.32
CA LEU A 71 20.30 -3.44 -32.20
C LEU A 71 19.20 -3.46 -31.14
N THR A 72 18.13 -2.69 -31.31
CA THR A 72 17.07 -2.56 -30.30
C THR A 72 16.46 -3.93 -29.95
N SER A 73 16.12 -4.75 -30.96
CA SER A 73 15.55 -6.08 -30.74
C SER A 73 16.49 -7.01 -29.97
N THR A 74 17.79 -7.00 -30.31
CA THR A 74 18.82 -7.76 -29.62
C THR A 74 18.96 -7.29 -28.17
N MET A 75 19.01 -5.99 -27.93
CA MET A 75 19.10 -5.43 -26.58
C MET A 75 17.87 -5.79 -25.74
N LYS A 76 16.66 -5.77 -26.30
CA LYS A 76 15.44 -6.23 -25.60
C LYS A 76 15.52 -7.69 -25.17
N LEU A 77 16.00 -8.57 -26.05
CA LEU A 77 16.19 -9.99 -25.73
C LEU A 77 17.14 -10.17 -24.55
N TRP A 78 18.28 -9.47 -24.58
CA TRP A 78 19.28 -9.52 -23.52
C TRP A 78 18.77 -8.91 -22.21
N LEU A 79 18.04 -7.80 -22.27
CA LEU A 79 17.39 -7.19 -21.11
C LEU A 79 16.45 -8.17 -20.42
N ALA A 80 15.55 -8.79 -21.18
CA ALA A 80 14.62 -9.79 -20.65
C ALA A 80 15.38 -10.99 -20.04
N GLY A 81 16.47 -11.43 -20.66
CA GLY A 81 17.34 -12.48 -20.14
C GLY A 81 17.96 -12.13 -18.78
N PHE A 82 18.53 -10.93 -18.66
CA PHE A 82 19.13 -10.44 -17.42
C PHE A 82 18.10 -10.21 -16.32
N ILE A 83 16.94 -9.64 -16.64
CA ILE A 83 15.86 -9.44 -15.67
C ILE A 83 15.37 -10.79 -15.16
N ARG A 84 15.11 -11.76 -16.06
CA ARG A 84 14.69 -13.11 -15.68
C ARG A 84 15.73 -13.84 -14.83
N PHE A 85 17.02 -13.75 -15.20
CA PHE A 85 18.11 -14.35 -14.44
C PHE A 85 18.23 -13.71 -13.05
N GLY A 86 18.27 -12.38 -12.99
CA GLY A 86 18.42 -11.63 -11.75
C GLY A 86 17.25 -11.84 -10.79
N SER A 87 16.02 -11.90 -11.31
CA SER A 87 14.80 -12.20 -10.54
C SER A 87 14.81 -13.57 -9.88
N ARG A 88 15.45 -14.57 -10.50
CA ARG A 88 15.46 -15.95 -9.99
C ARG A 88 16.66 -16.26 -9.12
N HIS A 89 17.81 -15.67 -9.42
CA HIS A 89 19.08 -16.14 -8.87
C HIS A 89 19.87 -15.05 -8.15
N ARG A 90 19.78 -13.78 -8.57
CA ARG A 90 20.70 -12.73 -8.09
C ARG A 90 20.14 -11.31 -8.32
N PRO A 91 19.44 -10.73 -7.34
CA PRO A 91 18.77 -9.43 -7.49
C PRO A 91 19.69 -8.28 -7.87
N ASN A 92 20.94 -8.32 -7.39
CA ASN A 92 21.97 -7.33 -7.73
C ASN A 92 22.25 -7.22 -9.24
N VAL A 93 21.98 -8.27 -10.01
CA VAL A 93 22.09 -8.20 -11.48
C VAL A 93 21.10 -7.19 -12.04
N VAL A 94 19.85 -7.22 -11.59
CA VAL A 94 18.81 -6.28 -12.01
C VAL A 94 19.13 -4.88 -11.52
N PHE A 95 19.69 -4.75 -10.31
CA PHE A 95 20.15 -3.47 -9.78
C PHE A 95 21.23 -2.82 -10.65
N HIS A 96 22.31 -3.54 -10.94
CA HIS A 96 23.38 -3.01 -11.81
C HIS A 96 22.89 -2.74 -13.23
N LEU A 97 21.99 -3.57 -13.75
CA LEU A 97 21.33 -3.33 -15.03
C LEU A 97 20.56 -2.00 -15.02
N ALA A 98 19.69 -1.79 -14.03
CA ALA A 98 18.91 -0.56 -13.90
C ALA A 98 19.81 0.68 -13.76
N CYS A 99 20.89 0.60 -12.98
CA CYS A 99 21.88 1.67 -12.90
C CYS A 99 22.49 1.98 -14.28
N ARG A 100 22.89 0.95 -15.04
CA ARG A 100 23.50 1.13 -16.36
C ARG A 100 22.53 1.74 -17.38
N LEU A 101 21.29 1.27 -17.39
CA LEU A 101 20.26 1.80 -18.27
C LEU A 101 19.95 3.25 -17.91
N CYS A 102 19.73 3.56 -16.64
CA CYS A 102 19.45 4.92 -16.20
C CYS A 102 20.64 5.87 -16.43
N GLN A 103 21.89 5.41 -16.38
CA GLN A 103 23.04 6.22 -16.79
C GLN A 103 22.95 6.61 -18.28
N THR A 104 22.61 5.65 -19.14
CA THR A 104 22.47 5.90 -20.59
C THR A 104 21.27 6.81 -20.87
N TRP A 105 20.13 6.54 -20.24
CA TRP A 105 18.90 7.29 -20.43
C TRP A 105 18.94 8.69 -19.82
N ARG A 106 19.70 8.94 -18.74
CA ARG A 106 19.94 10.32 -18.28
C ARG A 106 20.72 11.15 -19.30
N ALA A 107 21.68 10.54 -19.98
CA ALA A 107 22.43 11.21 -21.04
C ALA A 107 21.59 11.36 -22.34
N HIS A 108 20.70 10.41 -22.62
CA HIS A 108 19.87 10.38 -23.83
C HIS A 108 18.43 9.91 -23.52
N PRO A 109 17.57 10.74 -22.93
CA PRO A 109 16.25 10.31 -22.44
C PRO A 109 15.37 9.69 -23.52
N VAL A 110 15.41 10.24 -24.72
CA VAL A 110 14.63 9.77 -25.88
C VAL A 110 14.87 8.30 -26.20
N SER A 111 16.10 7.80 -25.98
CA SER A 111 16.42 6.39 -26.26
C SER A 111 15.66 5.38 -25.40
N ALA A 112 15.12 5.82 -24.25
CA ALA A 112 14.28 4.98 -23.41
C ALA A 112 12.92 4.66 -24.05
N LEU A 113 12.47 5.45 -25.04
CA LEU A 113 11.17 5.25 -25.71
C LEU A 113 11.09 3.87 -26.36
N SER A 114 12.18 3.43 -27.00
CA SER A 114 12.27 2.11 -27.61
C SER A 114 12.17 0.97 -26.58
N PHE A 115 12.44 1.25 -25.31
CA PHE A 115 12.49 0.27 -24.20
C PHE A 115 11.41 0.54 -23.13
N VAL A 116 10.28 1.16 -23.52
CA VAL A 116 9.24 1.56 -22.56
C VAL A 116 8.63 0.39 -21.78
N ASP A 117 8.50 -0.79 -22.40
CA ASP A 117 7.94 -1.98 -21.74
C ASP A 117 8.92 -2.51 -20.68
N GLU A 118 10.22 -2.53 -20.98
CA GLU A 118 11.28 -2.92 -20.04
C GLU A 118 11.44 -1.89 -18.90
N LEU A 119 11.28 -0.60 -19.22
CA LEU A 119 11.24 0.48 -18.22
C LEU A 119 10.08 0.27 -17.25
N VAL A 120 8.88 -0.05 -17.75
CA VAL A 120 7.71 -0.39 -16.92
C VAL A 120 7.98 -1.64 -16.08
N GLU A 121 8.59 -2.69 -16.62
CA GLU A 121 8.95 -3.89 -15.86
C GLU A 121 9.91 -3.56 -14.70
N LEU A 122 10.91 -2.70 -14.93
CA LEU A 122 11.86 -2.28 -13.89
C LEU A 122 11.23 -1.34 -12.84
N LEU A 123 10.29 -0.47 -13.23
CA LEU A 123 9.49 0.33 -12.29
C LEU A 123 8.63 -0.56 -11.39
N LEU A 124 8.11 -1.65 -11.94
CA LEU A 124 7.30 -2.65 -11.26
C LEU A 124 8.13 -3.83 -10.76
N TYR A 125 9.44 -3.67 -10.61
CA TYR A 125 10.31 -4.72 -10.09
C TYR A 125 10.22 -4.81 -8.57
N LYS A 126 10.13 -6.05 -8.06
CA LYS A 126 10.16 -6.34 -6.62
C LYS A 126 11.40 -7.17 -6.36
N GLU A 127 12.23 -6.66 -5.46
CA GLU A 127 13.40 -7.37 -4.96
C GLU A 127 12.95 -8.64 -4.23
N PRO A 128 13.45 -9.83 -4.61
CA PRO A 128 13.11 -11.04 -3.90
C PRO A 128 13.77 -11.02 -2.52
N LEU A 129 13.07 -11.60 -1.53
CA LEU A 129 13.59 -11.78 -0.19
C LEU A 129 14.72 -12.82 -0.25
N ILE A 130 15.95 -12.39 0.01
CA ILE A 130 17.10 -13.30 0.13
C ILE A 130 17.10 -13.88 1.55
N ASP A 131 17.17 -15.20 1.68
CA ASP A 131 17.21 -15.89 2.98
C ASP A 131 18.47 -15.49 3.76
N GLU A 132 18.36 -15.26 5.07
CA GLU A 132 19.48 -14.85 5.94
C GLU A 132 20.65 -15.86 5.89
N LYS A 133 20.35 -17.13 5.59
CA LYS A 133 21.37 -18.17 5.38
C LYS A 133 22.16 -18.01 4.08
N GLU A 134 21.55 -17.47 3.02
CA GLU A 134 22.26 -17.13 1.77
C GLU A 134 23.05 -15.82 1.92
N GLN A 135 22.61 -14.91 2.79
CA GLN A 135 23.36 -13.69 3.15
C GLN A 135 24.67 -14.01 3.89
N LEU A 136 24.68 -15.01 4.78
CA LEU A 136 25.88 -15.45 5.50
C LEU A 136 26.94 -16.12 4.60
N ALA A 137 26.55 -16.60 3.42
CA ALA A 137 27.46 -17.23 2.44
C ALA A 137 28.06 -16.23 1.43
N THR A 138 27.63 -14.95 1.46
CA THR A 138 28.17 -13.88 0.62
C THR A 138 29.15 -13.02 1.42
N ASP A 139 30.32 -12.74 0.84
CA ASP A 139 31.52 -12.21 1.49
C ASP A 139 31.28 -11.10 2.53
N ALA A 140 31.72 -11.34 3.77
CA ALA A 140 31.69 -10.40 4.91
C ALA A 140 32.60 -9.15 4.76
N GLY A 141 33.21 -8.94 3.58
CA GLY A 141 34.24 -7.91 3.35
C GLY A 141 33.88 -6.81 2.35
N ALA A 142 32.72 -6.85 1.71
CA ALA A 142 32.28 -5.81 0.77
C ALA A 142 31.10 -5.01 1.35
N PRO A 143 31.09 -3.67 1.27
CA PRO A 143 29.88 -2.89 1.53
C PRO A 143 28.89 -3.21 0.41
N PHE A 144 28.05 -4.20 0.65
CA PHE A 144 26.97 -4.63 -0.22
C PHE A 144 25.89 -3.54 -0.21
N GLN A 145 25.69 -2.85 -1.35
CA GLN A 145 24.70 -1.77 -1.50
C GLN A 145 23.28 -2.29 -1.84
N GLY A 146 23.12 -3.58 -2.14
CA GLY A 146 21.80 -4.23 -2.31
C GLY A 146 21.21 -4.72 -0.99
N PHE A 147 19.91 -5.03 -0.98
CA PHE A 147 19.08 -5.53 0.13
C PHE A 147 19.79 -6.21 1.34
N GLN A 148 20.23 -5.43 2.34
CA GLN A 148 20.35 -5.94 3.72
C GLN A 148 18.93 -6.11 4.32
N GLY A 149 18.71 -6.99 5.29
CA GLY A 149 17.48 -6.96 6.09
C GLY A 149 17.38 -5.60 6.79
N TYR A 150 16.31 -4.84 6.56
CA TYR A 150 16.07 -3.62 7.32
C TYR A 150 15.46 -4.02 8.66
N SER A 151 16.26 -3.93 9.74
CA SER A 151 15.73 -3.79 11.09
C SER A 151 15.95 -2.33 11.49
N PRO A 152 14.88 -1.55 11.76
CA PRO A 152 15.03 -0.15 12.12
C PRO A 152 15.72 -0.04 13.50
N LEU A 153 16.96 0.43 13.52
CA LEU A 153 17.58 0.97 14.73
C LEU A 153 17.34 2.49 14.74
N ASP A 154 16.43 2.89 15.64
CA ASP A 154 16.24 4.24 16.19
C ASP A 154 15.72 5.38 15.28
N GLY A 155 15.09 6.36 15.94
CA GLY A 155 14.13 7.34 15.41
C GLY A 155 14.66 8.51 14.57
N ASN A 156 15.85 8.43 13.97
CA ASN A 156 16.41 9.49 13.10
C ASN A 156 16.30 9.17 11.59
N GLN A 157 15.21 8.50 11.19
CA GLN A 157 15.09 7.74 9.93
C GLN A 157 14.83 8.55 8.65
N THR A 158 14.39 9.81 8.73
CA THR A 158 13.96 10.57 7.52
C THR A 158 15.14 10.92 6.61
N ALA A 159 16.32 11.20 7.16
CA ALA A 159 17.51 11.55 6.39
C ALA A 159 18.21 10.32 5.76
N ALA A 160 18.23 9.18 6.45
CA ALA A 160 18.89 7.97 5.95
C ALA A 160 18.12 7.29 4.81
N VAL A 161 16.78 7.27 4.88
CA VAL A 161 15.92 6.75 3.80
C VAL A 161 15.98 7.63 2.56
N THR A 162 15.97 8.95 2.71
CA THR A 162 16.08 9.88 1.57
C THR A 162 17.44 9.84 0.88
N THR A 163 18.53 9.60 1.62
CA THR A 163 19.90 9.66 1.06
C THR A 163 20.36 8.34 0.42
N HIS A 164 19.91 7.17 0.91
CA HIS A 164 20.42 5.87 0.45
C HIS A 164 19.36 4.86 -0.05
N ALA A 165 18.06 5.16 0.01
CA ALA A 165 17.05 4.21 -0.48
C ALA A 165 17.15 3.99 -2.00
N LYS A 166 17.53 5.04 -2.76
CA LYS A 166 17.76 4.94 -4.21
C LYS A 166 18.89 3.95 -4.55
N ASP A 167 19.84 3.74 -3.65
CA ASP A 167 20.98 2.84 -3.87
C ASP A 167 20.65 1.37 -3.62
N ARG A 168 19.42 1.05 -3.20
CA ARG A 168 19.06 -0.28 -2.68
C ARG A 168 17.93 -0.97 -3.44
N PHE A 169 17.07 -0.19 -4.12
CA PHE A 169 15.88 -0.68 -4.79
C PHE A 169 15.90 -0.28 -6.27
N VAL A 170 15.77 -1.28 -7.16
CA VAL A 170 15.72 -1.10 -8.63
C VAL A 170 14.68 -0.06 -8.99
N ARG A 171 13.47 -0.20 -8.44
CA ARG A 171 12.37 0.72 -8.72
C ARG A 171 12.68 2.16 -8.30
N LEU A 172 13.45 2.39 -7.24
CA LEU A 172 13.80 3.74 -6.79
C LEU A 172 14.89 4.37 -7.68
N VAL A 173 15.82 3.56 -8.21
CA VAL A 173 16.75 4.00 -9.27
C VAL A 173 15.96 4.48 -10.49
N MET A 174 14.99 3.67 -10.91
CA MET A 174 14.11 3.96 -12.05
C MET A 174 13.26 5.20 -11.83
N LEU A 175 12.57 5.30 -10.69
CA LEU A 175 11.78 6.47 -10.33
C LEU A 175 12.65 7.74 -10.26
N SER A 176 13.89 7.63 -9.78
CA SER A 176 14.79 8.79 -9.77
C SER A 176 15.11 9.26 -11.18
N PHE A 177 15.34 8.36 -12.14
CA PHE A 177 15.54 8.76 -13.53
C PHE A 177 14.32 9.52 -14.08
N VAL A 178 13.11 9.01 -13.83
CA VAL A 178 11.86 9.64 -14.27
C VAL A 178 11.67 11.03 -13.65
N ASP A 179 11.97 11.16 -12.35
CA ASP A 179 11.85 12.40 -11.58
C ASP A 179 12.91 13.43 -12.00
N ASP A 180 14.16 13.00 -12.26
CA ASP A 180 15.25 13.88 -12.70
C ASP A 180 14.89 14.58 -14.03
N VAL A 181 14.33 13.83 -14.99
CA VAL A 181 13.89 14.39 -16.28
C VAL A 181 12.67 15.32 -16.11
N ALA A 182 11.91 15.22 -15.02
CA ALA A 182 10.78 16.12 -14.71
C ALA A 182 11.19 17.53 -14.27
N VAL A 183 12.41 17.70 -13.77
CA VAL A 183 12.93 19.00 -13.32
C VAL A 183 13.41 19.87 -14.50
N ASP A 184 13.91 19.26 -15.58
CA ASP A 184 14.49 19.94 -16.75
C ASP A 184 13.44 20.40 -17.79
N LYS A 185 12.37 21.10 -17.35
CA LYS A 185 11.26 21.57 -18.22
C LYS A 185 11.67 22.59 -19.30
N SER A 186 12.83 23.22 -19.16
CA SER A 186 13.29 24.25 -20.10
C SER A 186 13.82 23.71 -21.43
N SER A 187 13.97 22.39 -21.56
CA SER A 187 14.57 21.72 -22.72
C SER A 187 13.85 20.43 -23.12
N SER A 188 12.55 20.28 -22.83
CA SER A 188 11.80 19.08 -23.22
C SER A 188 11.66 19.01 -24.75
N SER A 189 12.43 18.14 -25.39
CA SER A 189 12.24 17.81 -26.80
C SER A 189 10.89 17.11 -27.00
N ASN A 190 10.31 17.22 -28.20
CA ASN A 190 9.09 16.52 -28.58
C ASN A 190 9.21 14.99 -28.34
N ASP A 191 10.40 14.44 -28.53
CA ASP A 191 10.63 13.00 -28.37
C ASP A 191 10.69 12.57 -26.89
N THR A 192 11.17 13.43 -25.99
CA THR A 192 11.10 13.20 -24.54
C THR A 192 9.64 13.22 -24.06
N GLN A 193 8.80 14.08 -24.65
CA GLN A 193 7.36 14.07 -24.38
C GLN A 193 6.72 12.74 -24.81
N GLN A 194 7.06 12.23 -26.00
CA GLN A 194 6.56 10.93 -26.48
C GLN A 194 6.91 9.77 -25.54
N LEU A 195 8.09 9.79 -24.90
CA LEU A 195 8.46 8.81 -23.88
C LEU A 195 7.49 8.83 -22.69
N PHE A 196 7.23 10.00 -22.10
CA PHE A 196 6.31 10.10 -20.96
C PHE A 196 4.86 9.85 -21.37
N ASP A 197 4.52 10.17 -22.61
CA ASP A 197 3.21 9.88 -23.14
C ASP A 197 3.00 8.35 -23.21
N ALA A 198 3.97 7.64 -23.79
CA ALA A 198 3.97 6.18 -23.86
C ALA A 198 3.99 5.55 -22.46
N LEU A 199 4.82 6.05 -21.55
CA LEU A 199 4.96 5.51 -20.20
C LEU A 199 3.66 5.63 -19.39
N THR A 200 3.03 6.81 -19.41
CA THR A 200 1.75 7.05 -18.72
C THR A 200 0.65 6.15 -19.30
N ALA A 201 0.55 6.06 -20.63
CA ALA A 201 -0.44 5.21 -21.29
C ALA A 201 -0.24 3.72 -20.93
N ARG A 202 1.00 3.23 -20.91
CA ARG A 202 1.32 1.84 -20.55
C ARG A 202 0.96 1.54 -19.10
N LEU A 203 1.34 2.39 -18.15
CA LEU A 203 1.03 2.22 -16.74
C LEU A 203 -0.48 2.26 -16.45
N LEU A 204 -1.22 3.20 -17.06
CA LEU A 204 -2.68 3.24 -16.92
C LEU A 204 -3.36 2.04 -17.56
N LYS A 205 -2.90 1.61 -18.74
CA LYS A 205 -3.45 0.43 -19.42
C LYS A 205 -3.33 -0.84 -18.57
N LEU A 206 -2.22 -1.02 -17.84
CA LEU A 206 -2.07 -2.15 -16.91
C LEU A 206 -3.20 -2.19 -15.88
N ASN A 207 -3.54 -1.02 -15.32
CA ASN A 207 -4.55 -0.90 -14.26
C ASN A 207 -5.97 -1.25 -14.72
N VAL A 208 -6.26 -1.30 -16.03
CA VAL A 208 -7.56 -1.71 -16.58
C VAL A 208 -7.59 -3.14 -17.12
N THR A 209 -6.48 -3.88 -17.04
CA THR A 209 -6.45 -5.29 -17.47
C THR A 209 -7.23 -6.19 -16.50
N PRO A 210 -7.84 -7.30 -16.97
CA PRO A 210 -8.65 -8.17 -16.11
C PRO A 210 -7.90 -8.74 -14.90
N GLU A 211 -6.60 -8.98 -15.03
CA GLU A 211 -5.77 -9.45 -13.91
C GLU A 211 -5.63 -8.38 -12.82
N TRP A 212 -5.41 -7.12 -13.22
CA TRP A 212 -5.24 -5.98 -12.32
C TRP A 212 -6.58 -5.42 -11.82
N GLN A 213 -7.70 -5.82 -12.39
CA GLN A 213 -9.02 -5.44 -11.89
C GLN A 213 -9.46 -6.32 -10.69
N LYS A 214 -8.74 -7.42 -10.41
CA LYS A 214 -9.01 -8.28 -9.26
C LYS A 214 -8.65 -7.59 -7.94
N GLN A 215 -9.39 -7.97 -6.89
CA GLN A 215 -9.03 -7.61 -5.53
C GLN A 215 -7.78 -8.38 -5.10
N HIS A 216 -6.89 -7.69 -4.41
CA HIS A 216 -5.64 -8.25 -3.92
C HIS A 216 -5.52 -8.06 -2.41
N MET A 217 -4.96 -9.06 -1.75
CA MET A 217 -4.63 -8.98 -0.33
C MET A 217 -3.38 -8.13 -0.12
N LEU A 218 -3.26 -7.55 1.06
CA LEU A 218 -2.05 -6.84 1.48
C LEU A 218 -0.83 -7.76 1.30
N ASN A 219 0.29 -7.18 0.85
CA ASN A 219 1.57 -7.88 0.59
C ASN A 219 1.56 -8.91 -0.55
N SER A 220 0.44 -9.15 -1.22
CA SER A 220 0.43 -9.97 -2.44
C SER A 220 1.18 -9.26 -3.58
N ASP A 221 1.68 -10.04 -4.54
CA ASP A 221 2.40 -9.49 -5.71
C ASP A 221 1.54 -8.51 -6.51
N GLY A 222 0.26 -8.85 -6.74
CA GLY A 222 -0.69 -7.98 -7.43
C GLY A 222 -0.94 -6.65 -6.70
N PHE A 223 -1.00 -6.67 -5.36
CA PHE A 223 -1.07 -5.44 -4.56
C PHE A 223 0.20 -4.59 -4.75
N GLY A 224 1.38 -5.19 -4.60
CA GLY A 224 2.65 -4.47 -4.75
C GLY A 224 2.81 -3.88 -6.14
N LYS A 225 2.42 -4.61 -7.20
CA LYS A 225 2.45 -4.11 -8.60
C LYS A 225 1.56 -2.89 -8.79
N LYS A 226 0.34 -2.91 -8.26
CA LYS A 226 -0.56 -1.73 -8.29
C LYS A 226 0.02 -0.55 -7.55
N LEU A 227 0.52 -0.77 -6.35
CA LEU A 227 1.14 0.27 -5.52
C LEU A 227 2.27 0.98 -6.28
N ARG A 228 3.22 0.20 -6.82
CA ARG A 228 4.36 0.72 -7.58
C ARG A 228 3.95 1.40 -8.89
N SER A 229 2.92 0.89 -9.55
CA SER A 229 2.35 1.52 -10.75
C SER A 229 1.78 2.92 -10.45
N TRP A 230 1.00 3.06 -9.38
CA TRP A 230 0.45 4.36 -8.99
C TRP A 230 1.50 5.34 -8.45
N GLN A 231 2.56 4.85 -7.82
CA GLN A 231 3.74 5.66 -7.49
C GLN A 231 4.43 6.20 -8.75
N ALA A 232 4.68 5.33 -9.74
CA ALA A 232 5.24 5.75 -11.02
C ALA A 232 4.32 6.77 -11.73
N LEU A 233 3.00 6.52 -11.74
CA LEU A 233 2.01 7.44 -12.30
C LEU A 233 2.06 8.82 -11.64
N CYS A 234 2.21 8.89 -10.32
CA CYS A 234 2.36 10.17 -9.61
C CYS A 234 3.59 10.95 -10.10
N ILE A 235 4.75 10.32 -10.29
CA ILE A 235 5.96 11.03 -10.75
C ILE A 235 5.81 11.46 -12.22
N VAL A 236 5.39 10.56 -13.12
CA VAL A 236 5.24 10.88 -14.56
C VAL A 236 4.14 11.92 -14.83
N SER A 237 3.19 12.09 -13.91
CA SER A 237 2.11 13.06 -14.05
C SER A 237 2.60 14.52 -14.21
N ALA A 238 3.85 14.81 -13.82
CA ALA A 238 4.51 16.08 -14.10
C ALA A 238 4.53 16.44 -15.60
N HIS A 239 4.63 15.41 -16.45
CA HIS A 239 4.79 15.50 -17.91
C HIS A 239 3.51 15.31 -18.70
N VAL A 240 2.40 14.92 -18.06
CA VAL A 240 1.14 14.68 -18.77
C VAL A 240 0.68 15.96 -19.46
N THR A 241 0.28 15.86 -20.72
CA THR A 241 -0.28 16.98 -21.50
C THR A 241 -1.80 16.91 -21.54
N LYS A 242 -2.45 18.03 -21.86
CA LYS A 242 -3.92 18.09 -22.02
C LYS A 242 -4.43 17.12 -23.08
N SER A 243 -3.77 17.06 -24.24
CA SER A 243 -4.13 16.15 -25.33
C SER A 243 -4.08 14.70 -24.88
N GLN A 244 -2.99 14.32 -24.23
CA GLN A 244 -2.79 12.95 -23.75
C GLN A 244 -3.78 12.58 -22.64
N LEU A 245 -4.00 13.48 -21.67
CA LEU A 245 -4.98 13.23 -20.61
C LEU A 245 -6.37 13.00 -21.20
N THR A 246 -6.79 13.83 -22.16
CA THR A 246 -8.12 13.75 -22.80
C THR A 246 -8.35 12.38 -23.44
N GLU A 247 -7.33 11.83 -24.12
CA GLU A 247 -7.37 10.48 -24.69
C GLU A 247 -7.49 9.39 -23.61
N LEU A 248 -6.80 9.59 -22.47
CA LEU A 248 -6.72 8.60 -21.40
C LEU A 248 -7.87 8.68 -20.38
N LEU A 249 -8.73 9.71 -20.42
CA LEU A 249 -9.84 9.91 -19.48
C LEU A 249 -10.72 8.66 -19.27
N PRO A 250 -11.17 7.94 -20.32
CA PRO A 250 -12.00 6.74 -20.12
C PRO A 250 -11.25 5.62 -19.39
N THR A 251 -9.96 5.46 -19.70
CA THR A 251 -9.08 4.47 -19.04
C THR A 251 -8.87 4.86 -17.58
N LEU A 252 -8.67 6.14 -17.31
CA LEU A 252 -8.52 6.68 -15.96
C LEU A 252 -9.78 6.46 -15.11
N ALA A 253 -10.96 6.78 -15.65
CA ALA A 253 -12.24 6.56 -14.98
C ALA A 253 -12.45 5.07 -14.64
N THR A 254 -12.15 4.17 -15.58
CA THR A 254 -12.21 2.72 -15.37
C THR A 254 -11.26 2.25 -14.26
N ALA A 255 -10.03 2.79 -14.24
CA ALA A 255 -9.07 2.47 -13.19
C ALA A 255 -9.54 2.98 -11.81
N PHE A 256 -10.12 4.18 -11.75
CA PHE A 256 -10.66 4.77 -10.52
C PHE A 256 -11.87 4.04 -9.96
N ALA A 257 -12.69 3.42 -10.81
CA ALA A 257 -13.91 2.71 -10.39
C ALA A 257 -13.64 1.47 -9.50
N VAL A 258 -12.43 0.91 -9.53
CA VAL A 258 -12.12 -0.34 -8.84
C VAL A 258 -11.73 -0.15 -7.39
N PRO A 259 -12.41 -0.77 -6.41
CA PRO A 259 -12.01 -0.70 -5.01
C PRO A 259 -10.57 -1.19 -4.79
N GLN A 260 -9.76 -0.46 -4.01
CA GLN A 260 -8.37 -0.81 -3.73
C GLN A 260 -8.05 -0.69 -2.24
N LEU A 261 -6.90 -1.23 -1.81
CA LEU A 261 -6.41 -1.00 -0.45
C LEU A 261 -6.04 0.49 -0.23
N PRO A 262 -6.13 1.00 1.03
CA PRO A 262 -5.90 2.42 1.33
C PRO A 262 -4.58 2.97 0.80
N SER A 263 -3.50 2.20 0.87
CA SER A 263 -2.19 2.62 0.38
C SER A 263 -2.14 2.85 -1.13
N VAL A 264 -2.89 2.07 -1.91
CA VAL A 264 -3.01 2.29 -3.37
C VAL A 264 -3.91 3.48 -3.64
N ARG A 265 -5.02 3.59 -2.88
CA ARG A 265 -5.95 4.73 -3.01
C ARG A 265 -5.30 6.07 -2.73
N TYR A 266 -4.41 6.14 -1.75
CA TYR A 266 -3.62 7.34 -1.48
C TYR A 266 -2.90 7.87 -2.73
N TYR A 267 -2.18 7.02 -3.46
CA TYR A 267 -1.48 7.44 -4.67
C TYR A 267 -2.44 7.73 -5.84
N MET A 268 -3.59 7.04 -5.91
CA MET A 268 -4.64 7.38 -6.87
C MET A 268 -5.21 8.78 -6.60
N GLU A 269 -5.55 9.08 -5.35
CA GLU A 269 -6.05 10.38 -4.90
C GLU A 269 -5.03 11.49 -5.19
N LEU A 270 -3.76 11.24 -4.89
CA LEU A 270 -2.66 12.16 -5.16
C LEU A 270 -2.52 12.46 -6.67
N PHE A 271 -2.51 11.42 -7.50
CA PHE A 271 -2.54 11.58 -8.96
C PHE A 271 -3.76 12.37 -9.42
N GLY A 272 -4.94 12.04 -8.89
CA GLY A 272 -6.21 12.72 -9.21
C GLY A 272 -6.19 14.21 -8.86
N MET A 273 -5.71 14.57 -7.67
CA MET A 273 -5.57 15.96 -7.23
C MET A 273 -4.60 16.75 -8.11
N ARG A 274 -3.46 16.14 -8.46
CA ARG A 274 -2.47 16.78 -9.33
C ARG A 274 -3.01 17.01 -10.75
N MET A 275 -3.73 16.03 -11.30
CA MET A 275 -4.40 16.21 -12.59
C MET A 275 -5.53 17.22 -12.53
N ALA A 276 -6.30 17.27 -11.43
CA ALA A 276 -7.36 18.26 -11.25
C ALA A 276 -6.79 19.69 -11.17
N ALA A 277 -5.65 19.90 -10.51
CA ALA A 277 -4.98 21.20 -10.49
C ALA A 277 -4.47 21.61 -11.87
N LYS A 278 -3.89 20.66 -12.63
CA LYS A 278 -3.25 20.95 -13.93
C LYS A 278 -4.25 21.04 -15.09
N PHE A 279 -5.32 20.26 -15.04
CA PHE A 279 -6.33 20.08 -16.10
C PHE A 279 -7.74 20.03 -15.49
N PRO A 280 -8.18 21.15 -14.87
CA PRO A 280 -9.40 21.18 -14.06
C PRO A 280 -10.64 20.82 -14.85
N THR A 281 -10.76 21.32 -16.09
CA THR A 281 -11.88 21.05 -16.98
C THR A 281 -12.01 19.57 -17.32
N GLU A 282 -10.92 18.95 -17.75
CA GLU A 282 -10.87 17.58 -18.25
C GLU A 282 -11.17 16.59 -17.13
N ILE A 283 -10.61 16.80 -15.94
CA ILE A 283 -10.84 15.94 -14.79
C ILE A 283 -12.25 16.13 -14.24
N CYS A 284 -12.74 17.37 -14.15
CA CYS A 284 -14.08 17.65 -13.66
C CYS A 284 -15.15 16.99 -14.54
N SER A 285 -15.14 17.25 -15.84
CA SER A 285 -16.15 16.72 -16.76
C SER A 285 -15.94 15.24 -17.12
N GLY A 286 -14.68 14.78 -17.17
CA GLY A 286 -14.34 13.43 -17.63
C GLY A 286 -14.35 12.35 -16.54
N VAL A 287 -14.14 12.72 -15.27
CA VAL A 287 -14.03 11.76 -14.16
C VAL A 287 -14.93 12.14 -13.00
N LEU A 288 -14.83 13.35 -12.46
CA LEU A 288 -15.48 13.70 -11.19
C LEU A 288 -17.01 13.74 -11.30
N LEU A 289 -17.55 14.53 -12.24
CA LEU A 289 -18.99 14.68 -12.42
C LEU A 289 -19.67 13.35 -12.81
N PRO A 290 -19.21 12.60 -13.83
CA PRO A 290 -19.89 11.37 -14.24
C PRO A 290 -19.89 10.30 -13.16
N MET A 291 -18.79 10.18 -12.39
CA MET A 291 -18.68 9.14 -11.36
C MET A 291 -19.42 9.54 -10.07
N LEU A 292 -19.30 10.79 -9.60
CA LEU A 292 -20.01 11.23 -8.39
C LEU A 292 -21.53 11.34 -8.60
N GLY A 293 -21.97 11.50 -9.86
CA GLY A 293 -23.38 11.44 -10.24
C GLY A 293 -23.98 10.03 -10.21
N ASP A 294 -23.17 8.97 -10.17
CA ASP A 294 -23.67 7.60 -10.01
C ASP A 294 -24.02 7.32 -8.55
N ALA A 295 -25.33 7.24 -8.28
CA ALA A 295 -25.86 6.92 -6.95
C ALA A 295 -25.44 5.53 -6.42
N ASN A 296 -24.98 4.64 -7.30
CA ASN A 296 -24.52 3.29 -6.95
C ASN A 296 -22.99 3.19 -6.86
N LEU A 297 -22.29 4.31 -6.99
CA LEU A 297 -20.83 4.33 -6.90
C LEU A 297 -20.38 3.75 -5.56
N MET A 298 -19.38 2.86 -5.61
CA MET A 298 -18.90 2.22 -4.39
C MET A 298 -18.36 3.27 -3.40
N PRO A 299 -18.70 3.19 -2.09
CA PRO A 299 -18.44 4.27 -1.12
C PRO A 299 -16.97 4.67 -0.96
N GLN A 300 -16.05 3.71 -1.08
CA GLN A 300 -14.61 3.98 -1.04
C GLN A 300 -14.18 4.85 -2.23
N VAL A 301 -14.71 4.55 -3.42
CA VAL A 301 -14.43 5.32 -4.64
C VAL A 301 -15.01 6.72 -4.50
N GLY A 302 -16.26 6.81 -4.04
CA GLY A 302 -16.91 8.10 -3.76
C GLY A 302 -16.11 8.94 -2.78
N ALA A 303 -15.56 8.36 -1.72
CA ALA A 303 -14.71 9.07 -0.77
C ALA A 303 -13.45 9.67 -1.43
N SER A 304 -12.73 8.89 -2.25
CA SER A 304 -11.57 9.39 -2.99
C SER A 304 -11.94 10.52 -3.96
N LEU A 305 -13.04 10.38 -4.69
CA LEU A 305 -13.49 11.40 -5.65
C LEU A 305 -13.97 12.68 -4.96
N LEU A 306 -14.64 12.57 -3.81
CA LEU A 306 -15.02 13.72 -2.99
C LEU A 306 -13.79 14.50 -2.53
N LEU A 307 -12.72 13.80 -2.13
CA LEU A 307 -11.46 14.43 -1.73
C LEU A 307 -10.81 15.19 -2.90
N VAL A 308 -10.69 14.55 -4.08
CA VAL A 308 -10.15 15.20 -5.29
C VAL A 308 -11.01 16.40 -5.70
N SER A 309 -12.34 16.27 -5.60
CA SER A 309 -13.28 17.35 -5.93
C SER A 309 -13.15 18.53 -4.98
N ALA A 310 -13.07 18.28 -3.67
CA ALA A 310 -12.88 19.32 -2.69
C ALA A 310 -11.55 20.06 -2.90
N TYR A 311 -10.47 19.34 -3.23
CA TYR A 311 -9.19 19.94 -3.56
C TYR A 311 -9.27 20.83 -4.81
N LEU A 312 -9.95 20.38 -5.87
CA LEU A 312 -10.18 21.18 -7.08
C LEU A 312 -10.95 22.47 -6.77
N VAL A 313 -12.04 22.37 -5.99
CA VAL A 313 -12.84 23.53 -5.58
C VAL A 313 -11.99 24.50 -4.75
N ASP A 314 -11.21 24.01 -3.79
CA ASP A 314 -10.34 24.84 -2.95
C ASP A 314 -9.31 25.58 -3.81
N THR A 315 -8.67 24.88 -4.76
CA THR A 315 -7.70 25.45 -5.70
C THR A 315 -8.34 26.53 -6.60
N LYS A 316 -9.54 26.30 -7.13
CA LYS A 316 -10.30 27.30 -7.92
C LYS A 316 -10.68 28.53 -7.10
N LEU A 317 -10.94 28.36 -5.80
CA LEU A 317 -11.27 29.47 -4.90
C LEU A 317 -10.02 30.26 -4.47
N ASP A 318 -8.82 29.68 -4.55
CA ASP A 318 -7.54 30.38 -4.40
C ASP A 318 -7.12 31.07 -5.71
N ASP A 319 -7.33 30.41 -6.86
CA ASP A 319 -7.00 30.93 -8.19
C ASP A 319 -8.24 31.01 -9.09
N ASN A 320 -8.85 32.20 -9.11
CA ASN A 320 -10.03 32.49 -9.92
C ASN A 320 -9.78 32.38 -11.44
N SER A 321 -8.52 32.29 -11.91
CA SER A 321 -8.21 32.19 -13.33
C SER A 321 -8.49 30.80 -13.95
N LEU A 322 -8.66 29.77 -13.13
CA LEU A 322 -8.91 28.40 -13.58
C LEU A 322 -10.28 28.28 -14.28
N ASP A 323 -10.34 27.92 -15.55
CA ASP A 323 -11.59 27.89 -16.34
C ASP A 323 -12.46 26.66 -16.02
N VAL A 324 -12.97 26.52 -14.80
CA VAL A 324 -13.84 25.39 -14.39
C VAL A 324 -15.05 25.86 -13.60
N ASP A 325 -16.22 25.32 -13.92
CA ASP A 325 -17.43 25.53 -13.14
C ASP A 325 -17.51 24.55 -11.97
N CYS A 326 -17.04 25.01 -10.80
CA CYS A 326 -17.13 24.26 -9.56
C CYS A 326 -18.56 24.22 -8.96
N GLY A 327 -19.51 24.99 -9.49
CA GLY A 327 -20.90 25.02 -9.02
C GLY A 327 -21.59 23.66 -9.22
N GLU A 328 -21.56 23.14 -10.45
CA GLU A 328 -22.11 21.81 -10.79
C GLU A 328 -21.43 20.69 -9.97
N LEU A 329 -20.12 20.80 -9.76
CA LEU A 329 -19.37 19.84 -8.95
C LEU A 329 -19.83 19.85 -7.49
N LEU A 330 -19.99 21.04 -6.88
CA LEU A 330 -20.51 21.17 -5.53
C LEU A 330 -21.94 20.64 -5.40
N GLU A 331 -22.80 20.92 -6.37
CA GLU A 331 -24.15 20.38 -6.43
C GLU A 331 -24.15 18.84 -6.46
N THR A 332 -23.22 18.25 -7.21
CA THR A 332 -23.03 16.79 -7.27
C THR A 332 -22.47 16.21 -5.97
N MET A 333 -21.71 17.00 -5.19
CA MET A 333 -21.20 16.59 -3.88
C MET A 333 -22.28 16.64 -2.77
N LEU A 334 -23.26 17.54 -2.85
CA LEU A 334 -24.26 17.73 -1.79
C LEU A 334 -25.06 16.45 -1.42
N PRO A 335 -25.53 15.61 -2.36
CA PRO A 335 -26.21 14.35 -2.06
C PRO A 335 -25.40 13.41 -1.16
N TRP A 336 -24.06 13.46 -1.23
CA TRP A 336 -23.16 12.61 -0.44
C TRP A 336 -23.21 12.91 1.06
N LEU A 337 -23.78 14.05 1.48
CA LEU A 337 -24.10 14.30 2.89
C LEU A 337 -25.13 13.31 3.47
N ASN A 338 -25.89 12.63 2.61
CA ASN A 338 -26.96 11.71 2.99
C ASN A 338 -26.61 10.23 2.76
N THR A 339 -25.37 9.90 2.37
CA THR A 339 -25.00 8.50 2.16
C THR A 339 -25.11 7.68 3.44
N SER A 340 -25.57 6.43 3.30
CA SER A 340 -25.71 5.48 4.42
C SER A 340 -24.36 5.09 5.03
N HIS A 341 -23.27 5.22 4.25
CA HIS A 341 -21.92 4.89 4.68
C HIS A 341 -21.33 5.99 5.56
N GLY A 342 -21.17 5.69 6.86
CA GLY A 342 -20.73 6.65 7.87
C GLY A 342 -19.43 7.37 7.50
N TYR A 343 -18.41 6.64 7.07
CA TYR A 343 -17.13 7.21 6.67
C TYR A 343 -17.26 8.23 5.52
N THR A 344 -17.86 7.83 4.39
CA THR A 344 -18.02 8.72 3.22
C THR A 344 -18.89 9.93 3.54
N ARG A 345 -19.93 9.76 4.36
CA ARG A 345 -20.80 10.86 4.82
C ARG A 345 -20.04 11.87 5.67
N VAL A 346 -19.28 11.40 6.65
CA VAL A 346 -18.49 12.25 7.56
C VAL A 346 -17.40 12.98 6.76
N LEU A 347 -16.81 12.33 5.75
CA LEU A 347 -15.86 12.96 4.83
C LEU A 347 -16.53 14.06 4.01
N ALA A 348 -17.71 13.80 3.42
CA ALA A 348 -18.48 14.80 2.68
C ALA A 348 -18.80 16.03 3.56
N GLN A 349 -19.23 15.79 4.81
CA GLN A 349 -19.50 16.85 5.79
C GLN A 349 -18.25 17.69 6.08
N TYR A 350 -17.10 17.05 6.29
CA TYR A 350 -15.83 17.73 6.54
C TYR A 350 -15.42 18.61 5.34
N LEU A 351 -15.39 18.01 4.15
CA LEU A 351 -14.94 18.68 2.93
C LEU A 351 -15.86 19.85 2.57
N LEU A 352 -17.18 19.65 2.56
CA LEU A 352 -18.14 20.70 2.26
C LEU A 352 -18.14 21.80 3.33
N ALA A 353 -17.94 21.48 4.60
CA ALA A 353 -17.83 22.51 5.63
C ALA A 353 -16.60 23.41 5.46
N LYS A 354 -15.55 22.92 4.79
CA LYS A 354 -14.37 23.72 4.43
C LYS A 354 -14.61 24.58 3.19
N VAL A 355 -15.09 24.00 2.09
CA VAL A 355 -15.16 24.72 0.79
C VAL A 355 -16.43 25.54 0.59
N LEU A 356 -17.58 25.10 1.15
CA LEU A 356 -18.89 25.72 0.87
C LEU A 356 -19.00 27.17 1.36
N PRO A 357 -18.50 27.55 2.57
CA PRO A 357 -18.54 28.95 3.00
C PRO A 357 -17.78 29.90 2.06
N ARG A 358 -16.62 29.45 1.56
CA ARG A 358 -15.79 30.20 0.60
C ARG A 358 -16.53 30.36 -0.74
N HIS A 359 -17.12 29.28 -1.26
CA HIS A 359 -17.90 29.32 -2.50
C HIS A 359 -19.14 30.23 -2.40
N ILE A 360 -19.89 30.17 -1.28
CA ILE A 360 -21.02 31.07 -1.04
C ILE A 360 -20.58 32.54 -1.03
N HIS A 361 -19.41 32.83 -0.43
CA HIS A 361 -18.86 34.18 -0.43
C HIS A 361 -18.55 34.65 -1.85
N TYR A 362 -17.95 33.79 -2.68
CA TYR A 362 -17.71 34.06 -4.10
C TYR A 362 -19.02 34.33 -4.86
N LEU A 363 -20.04 33.47 -4.71
CA LEU A 363 -21.33 33.64 -5.40
C LEU A 363 -22.01 34.97 -5.06
N LYS A 364 -21.96 35.40 -3.80
CA LYS A 364 -22.52 36.68 -3.34
C LYS A 364 -21.84 37.90 -3.97
N GLN A 365 -20.57 37.77 -4.35
CA GLN A 365 -19.83 38.84 -5.01
C GLN A 365 -20.10 38.87 -6.52
N SER A 366 -20.29 37.70 -7.13
CA SER A 366 -20.39 37.55 -8.59
C SER A 366 -21.78 37.86 -9.16
N SER A 367 -22.88 37.62 -8.43
CA SER A 367 -24.25 37.93 -8.91
C SER A 367 -25.23 38.21 -7.77
N LYS A 368 -26.22 39.07 -8.02
CA LYS A 368 -27.31 39.38 -7.07
C LYS A 368 -28.39 38.29 -7.01
N ASP A 369 -28.54 37.50 -8.08
CA ASP A 369 -29.48 36.39 -8.14
C ASP A 369 -28.72 35.11 -8.50
N THR A 370 -28.59 34.23 -7.52
CA THR A 370 -27.97 32.91 -7.65
C THR A 370 -28.98 31.87 -7.20
N PRO A 371 -29.65 31.19 -8.14
CA PRO A 371 -30.54 30.08 -7.84
C PRO A 371 -29.83 29.08 -6.92
N GLY A 372 -30.54 28.54 -5.92
CA GLY A 372 -29.96 27.59 -4.98
C GLY A 372 -29.17 28.18 -3.79
N LEU A 373 -28.78 29.48 -3.83
CA LEU A 373 -27.96 30.09 -2.77
C LEU A 373 -28.56 29.91 -1.37
N ARG A 374 -29.88 30.06 -1.24
CA ARG A 374 -30.60 29.85 0.04
C ARG A 374 -30.39 28.45 0.61
N PHE A 375 -30.36 27.42 -0.25
CA PHE A 375 -30.12 26.04 0.17
C PHE A 375 -28.65 25.83 0.57
N LEU A 376 -27.72 26.38 -0.22
CA LEU A 376 -26.28 26.34 0.10
C LEU A 376 -25.99 27.01 1.45
N GLU A 377 -26.57 28.19 1.71
CA GLU A 377 -26.46 28.88 3.00
C GLU A 377 -27.06 28.07 4.15
N GLY A 378 -28.20 27.43 3.93
CA GLY A 378 -28.83 26.54 4.93
C GLY A 378 -27.91 25.37 5.29
N THR A 379 -27.34 24.71 4.28
CA THR A 379 -26.40 23.59 4.45
C THR A 379 -25.13 24.05 5.14
N ALA A 380 -24.50 25.14 4.68
CA ALA A 380 -23.30 25.70 5.29
C ALA A 380 -23.54 26.10 6.75
N ARG A 381 -24.70 26.69 7.07
CA ARG A 381 -25.08 27.04 8.44
C ARG A 381 -25.23 25.80 9.32
N TYR A 382 -25.83 24.72 8.81
CA TYR A 382 -25.95 23.47 9.56
C TYR A 382 -24.56 22.88 9.86
N LEU A 383 -23.73 22.70 8.83
CA LEU A 383 -22.38 22.16 8.97
C LEU A 383 -21.52 23.02 9.91
N SER A 384 -21.69 24.34 9.83
CA SER A 384 -20.95 25.29 10.66
C SER A 384 -21.45 25.37 12.09
N ASN A 385 -22.70 25.05 12.41
CA ASN A 385 -23.28 25.19 13.75
C ASN A 385 -23.42 23.88 14.52
N ASN A 386 -23.49 22.76 13.81
CA ASN A 386 -23.55 21.44 14.41
C ASN A 386 -22.28 21.17 15.25
N LYS A 387 -22.46 20.81 16.53
CA LYS A 387 -21.35 20.62 17.48
C LYS A 387 -20.37 19.53 17.03
N GLU A 388 -20.89 18.44 16.49
CA GLU A 388 -20.11 17.30 16.01
C GLU A 388 -19.31 17.67 14.75
N CYS A 389 -19.93 18.37 13.80
CA CYS A 389 -19.25 18.88 12.62
C CYS A 389 -18.13 19.86 12.99
N LYS A 390 -18.39 20.81 13.91
CA LYS A 390 -17.37 21.73 14.44
C LYS A 390 -16.20 20.99 15.08
N ARG A 391 -16.48 19.97 15.88
CA ARG A 391 -15.45 19.20 16.59
C ARG A 391 -14.57 18.45 15.61
N MET A 392 -15.18 17.79 14.63
CA MET A 392 -14.47 17.13 13.53
C MET A 392 -13.60 18.14 12.76
N LEU A 393 -14.15 19.27 12.32
CA LEU A 393 -13.42 20.32 11.61
C LEU A 393 -12.19 20.79 12.37
N ARG A 394 -12.33 21.10 13.68
CA ARG A 394 -11.18 21.56 14.49
C ARG A 394 -10.07 20.53 14.57
N ARG A 395 -10.42 19.24 14.63
CA ARG A 395 -9.45 18.14 14.69
C ARG A 395 -8.72 17.94 13.36
N GLN A 396 -9.37 18.28 12.26
CA GLN A 396 -8.84 18.09 10.90
C GLN A 396 -8.39 19.39 10.21
N ALA A 397 -8.48 20.55 10.89
CA ALA A 397 -8.38 21.87 10.27
C ALA A 397 -7.09 22.11 9.46
N ARG A 398 -5.97 21.50 9.86
CA ARG A 398 -4.66 21.69 9.21
C ARG A 398 -4.38 20.75 8.03
N GLN A 399 -5.24 19.75 7.79
CA GLN A 399 -4.90 18.65 6.89
C GLN A 399 -4.88 19.03 5.41
N LEU A 400 -5.86 19.80 4.94
CA LEU A 400 -5.92 20.24 3.54
C LEU A 400 -4.99 21.43 3.28
N ASP A 401 -4.70 22.25 4.29
CA ASP A 401 -3.86 23.47 4.13
C ASP A 401 -2.36 23.15 4.03
N GLU A 402 -1.91 22.06 4.66
CA GLU A 402 -0.51 21.62 4.67
C GLU A 402 -0.18 20.62 3.54
N PHE A 403 -1.19 20.16 2.77
CA PHE A 403 -1.02 19.10 1.77
C PHE A 403 -0.75 19.67 0.37
N HIS A 404 0.41 19.31 -0.20
CA HIS A 404 0.84 19.76 -1.51
C HIS A 404 0.98 18.59 -2.48
N PRO A 405 -0.04 18.29 -3.30
CA PRO A 405 -0.02 17.17 -4.24
C PRO A 405 1.17 17.17 -5.20
N ASP A 406 1.65 18.33 -5.63
CA ASP A 406 2.83 18.42 -6.52
C ASP A 406 4.11 17.92 -5.84
N TYR A 407 4.32 18.30 -4.58
CA TYR A 407 5.47 17.84 -3.80
C TYR A 407 5.34 16.36 -3.47
N GLU A 408 4.17 15.94 -2.97
CA GLU A 408 3.90 14.54 -2.60
C GLU A 408 3.98 13.59 -3.79
N SER A 409 3.73 14.08 -5.01
CA SER A 409 3.88 13.32 -6.26
C SER A 409 5.32 13.22 -6.77
N SER A 410 6.28 13.88 -6.14
CA SER A 410 7.71 13.74 -6.46
C SER A 410 8.34 12.55 -5.73
N LEU A 411 9.50 12.08 -6.20
CA LEU A 411 10.21 11.00 -5.50
C LEU A 411 10.61 11.43 -4.09
N LEU A 412 11.05 12.68 -3.92
CA LEU A 412 11.41 13.22 -2.60
C LEU A 412 10.20 13.28 -1.66
N GLY A 413 9.04 13.71 -2.18
CA GLY A 413 7.78 13.71 -1.45
C GLY A 413 7.43 12.31 -0.94
N MET A 414 7.37 11.32 -1.85
CA MET A 414 7.03 9.93 -1.48
C MET A 414 7.99 9.31 -0.47
N LEU A 415 9.29 9.62 -0.55
CA LEU A 415 10.27 9.12 0.43
C LEU A 415 10.14 9.84 1.78
N SER A 416 9.69 11.09 1.78
CA SER A 416 9.49 11.88 3.00
C SER A 416 8.20 11.49 3.73
N SER A 417 7.11 11.30 3.00
CA SER A 417 5.79 10.94 3.54
C SER A 417 5.56 9.44 3.66
N GLY A 418 6.46 8.61 3.09
CA GLY A 418 6.40 7.16 3.12
C GLY A 418 7.41 6.48 4.04
N PHE A 419 7.27 5.16 4.17
CA PHE A 419 8.21 4.25 4.81
C PHE A 419 8.32 2.94 4.03
N ILE A 420 9.46 2.26 4.13
CA ILE A 420 9.65 0.95 3.48
C ILE A 420 9.20 -0.13 4.47
N SER A 421 8.24 -0.95 4.07
CA SER A 421 7.74 -2.07 4.86
C SER A 421 8.75 -3.22 4.94
N GLU A 422 8.51 -4.16 5.85
CA GLU A 422 9.29 -5.40 5.96
C GLU A 422 9.28 -6.23 4.66
N PHE A 423 8.24 -6.08 3.84
CA PHE A 423 8.11 -6.73 2.52
C PHE A 423 8.76 -5.94 1.39
N GLY A 424 9.52 -4.90 1.73
CA GLY A 424 10.24 -4.05 0.80
C GLY A 424 9.32 -3.19 -0.07
N GLU A 425 8.09 -2.88 0.34
CA GLU A 425 7.18 -1.97 -0.37
C GLU A 425 7.24 -0.56 0.23
N LEU A 426 7.20 0.50 -0.60
CA LEU A 426 7.12 1.88 -0.12
C LEU A 426 5.65 2.22 0.19
N LEU A 427 5.26 2.27 1.45
CA LEU A 427 3.90 2.58 1.88
C LEU A 427 3.82 4.03 2.39
N PRO A 428 2.69 4.73 2.18
CA PRO A 428 2.45 5.99 2.86
C PRO A 428 2.40 5.77 4.37
N ARG A 429 2.95 6.68 5.17
CA ARG A 429 2.83 6.63 6.63
C ARG A 429 1.37 6.83 7.05
N ASP A 430 1.01 6.43 8.26
CA ASP A 430 -0.32 6.72 8.85
C ASP A 430 -0.63 8.22 8.84
N GLY A 431 0.42 9.02 9.04
CA GLY A 431 0.43 10.47 8.90
C GLY A 431 0.29 10.99 7.46
N ALA A 432 0.21 10.16 6.43
CA ALA A 432 -0.14 10.54 5.06
C ALA A 432 -1.55 10.01 4.69
N LEU A 433 -1.97 8.90 5.30
CA LEU A 433 -3.34 8.34 5.22
C LEU A 433 -4.38 9.09 6.07
N ARG A 434 -4.05 10.31 6.54
CA ARG A 434 -4.75 11.02 7.63
C ARG A 434 -6.25 11.19 7.43
N PHE A 435 -6.73 11.34 6.18
CA PHE A 435 -8.16 11.48 5.90
C PHE A 435 -8.97 10.21 6.23
N SER A 436 -8.39 9.02 6.05
CA SER A 436 -9.08 7.75 6.28
C SER A 436 -9.08 7.34 7.75
N GLU A 437 -7.90 7.32 8.37
CA GLU A 437 -7.76 6.80 9.72
C GLU A 437 -8.28 7.76 10.77
N GLN A 438 -7.98 9.05 10.66
CA GLN A 438 -8.40 10.01 11.68
C GLN A 438 -9.90 10.28 11.64
N LEU A 439 -10.54 10.14 10.47
CA LEU A 439 -12.00 10.26 10.34
C LEU A 439 -12.70 9.01 10.88
N LYS A 440 -12.12 7.82 10.69
CA LYS A 440 -12.57 6.58 11.34
C LYS A 440 -12.42 6.66 12.87
N THR A 441 -11.29 7.13 13.37
CA THR A 441 -11.04 7.36 14.79
C THR A 441 -11.99 8.41 15.36
N ALA A 442 -12.18 9.54 14.66
CA ALA A 442 -13.12 10.57 15.06
C ALA A 442 -14.55 10.03 15.13
N MET A 443 -14.98 9.20 14.17
CA MET A 443 -16.30 8.57 14.17
C MET A 443 -16.47 7.59 15.35
N ASN A 444 -15.45 6.78 15.63
CA ASN A 444 -15.45 5.86 16.78
C ASN A 444 -15.51 6.61 18.11
N GLU A 445 -14.76 7.71 18.26
CA GLU A 445 -14.79 8.56 19.45
C GLU A 445 -16.13 9.27 19.64
N LEU A 446 -16.74 9.75 18.55
CA LEU A 446 -18.06 10.39 18.56
C LEU A 446 -19.12 9.41 19.05
N TYR A 447 -19.03 8.16 18.58
CA TYR A 447 -19.90 7.09 19.03
C TYR A 447 -19.67 6.73 20.49
N ALA A 448 -18.42 6.62 20.93
CA ALA A 448 -18.09 6.37 22.33
C ALA A 448 -18.60 7.50 23.26
N GLN A 449 -18.56 8.75 22.81
CA GLN A 449 -19.10 9.88 23.55
C GLN A 449 -20.61 9.93 23.56
N TYR A 450 -21.26 9.67 22.43
CA TYR A 450 -22.71 9.48 22.40
C TYR A 450 -23.14 8.40 23.41
N GLN A 451 -22.37 7.31 23.52
CA GLN A 451 -22.62 6.29 24.52
C GLN A 451 -22.49 6.83 25.96
N LEU A 452 -21.43 7.59 26.25
CA LEU A 452 -21.23 8.19 27.58
C LEU A 452 -22.31 9.23 27.94
N GLU A 453 -22.77 10.03 26.98
CA GLU A 453 -23.76 11.09 27.19
C GLU A 453 -25.19 10.55 27.34
N ASN A 454 -25.54 9.47 26.63
CA ASN A 454 -26.91 8.94 26.58
C ASN A 454 -27.10 7.67 27.41
N PHE A 455 -26.00 6.99 27.75
CA PHE A 455 -25.98 5.82 28.62
C PHE A 455 -24.95 6.07 29.74
N PRO A 456 -25.21 7.04 30.63
CA PRO A 456 -24.35 7.26 31.77
C PRO A 456 -24.24 5.95 32.57
N PRO A 457 -23.04 5.57 33.01
CA PRO A 457 -22.89 4.42 33.89
C PRO A 457 -23.77 4.60 35.13
N PRO A 458 -24.37 3.53 35.67
CA PRO A 458 -25.20 3.63 36.87
C PRO A 458 -24.40 4.32 37.99
N PRO A 459 -25.05 5.16 38.83
CA PRO A 459 -24.34 5.88 39.88
C PRO A 459 -23.72 4.87 40.84
N SER A 460 -22.41 4.70 40.75
CA SER A 460 -21.63 4.00 41.75
C SER A 460 -21.60 4.86 43.01
N GLU A 461 -21.95 4.22 44.13
CA GLU A 461 -21.98 4.82 45.45
C GLU A 461 -20.68 5.60 45.73
N GLN A 462 -20.85 6.80 46.27
CA GLN A 462 -19.77 7.58 46.88
C GLN A 462 -19.08 6.72 47.94
N LYS A 463 -17.87 6.20 47.65
CA LYS A 463 -16.89 5.88 48.70
C LYS A 463 -15.49 6.35 48.31
N SER A 464 -14.93 7.03 49.29
CA SER A 464 -13.63 7.69 49.38
C SER A 464 -12.44 6.82 49.00
N SER A 465 -11.47 7.46 48.37
CA SER A 465 -10.02 7.20 48.39
C SER A 465 -9.55 6.07 49.34
N MET A 466 -9.19 4.91 48.77
CA MET A 466 -7.88 4.26 48.88
C MET A 466 -7.94 2.86 48.27
N GLU A 467 -6.97 2.57 47.40
CA GLU A 467 -6.47 1.29 46.88
C GLU A 467 -7.36 0.03 46.98
N THR A 468 -7.81 -0.48 45.84
CA THR A 468 -7.51 -1.84 45.32
C THR A 468 -8.35 -2.16 44.08
N ASP A 469 -7.71 -2.81 43.11
CA ASP A 469 -8.29 -3.28 41.85
C ASP A 469 -9.53 -4.15 42.04
N SER A 470 -10.63 -3.82 41.36
CA SER A 470 -11.61 -4.83 40.94
C SER A 470 -12.42 -4.39 39.71
N VAL A 471 -12.55 -5.37 38.81
CA VAL A 471 -13.18 -5.36 37.49
C VAL A 471 -14.70 -5.26 37.62
N SER A 472 -15.35 -4.36 36.84
CA SER A 472 -16.81 -4.40 36.63
C SER A 472 -17.15 -4.39 35.13
N GLY A 473 -17.83 -5.45 34.69
CA GLY A 473 -18.11 -5.78 33.30
C GLY A 473 -19.07 -4.84 32.57
N PHE A 474 -18.83 -4.70 31.27
CA PHE A 474 -19.74 -4.06 30.32
C PHE A 474 -20.76 -5.07 29.77
N LEU A 475 -22.02 -4.65 29.77
CA LEU A 475 -23.17 -5.33 29.20
C LEU A 475 -23.08 -5.43 27.66
N THR A 476 -23.34 -6.62 27.16
CA THR A 476 -23.27 -7.03 25.75
C THR A 476 -24.47 -6.50 24.96
N VAL A 477 -24.27 -5.45 24.14
CA VAL A 477 -25.16 -5.17 23.00
C VAL A 477 -24.52 -5.78 21.76
N GLN A 478 -25.23 -6.75 21.17
CA GLN A 478 -24.85 -7.58 20.04
C GLN A 478 -24.39 -6.74 18.84
N ARG A 479 -23.08 -6.69 18.59
CA ARG A 479 -22.50 -6.18 17.33
C ARG A 479 -22.57 -7.27 16.27
N LYS A 480 -23.16 -6.95 15.12
CA LYS A 480 -23.02 -7.69 13.88
C LYS A 480 -21.52 -7.75 13.55
N ILE A 481 -20.96 -8.95 13.45
CA ILE A 481 -19.52 -9.16 13.24
C ILE A 481 -19.14 -8.59 11.87
N ASP A 482 -18.34 -7.53 11.88
CA ASP A 482 -17.67 -7.00 10.70
C ASP A 482 -16.25 -7.62 10.67
N THR A 483 -15.99 -8.48 9.69
CA THR A 483 -14.83 -9.40 9.67
C THR A 483 -13.48 -8.71 9.42
N THR A 484 -13.44 -7.38 9.33
CA THR A 484 -12.21 -6.60 9.08
C THR A 484 -11.61 -5.96 10.33
N ALA A 485 -12.32 -5.97 11.47
CA ALA A 485 -11.89 -5.27 12.69
C ALA A 485 -11.00 -6.09 13.64
N LEU A 486 -10.76 -7.38 13.36
CA LEU A 486 -10.03 -8.29 14.26
C LEU A 486 -8.51 -8.37 14.05
N LEU A 487 -7.92 -7.49 13.22
CA LEU A 487 -6.50 -7.60 12.85
C LEU A 487 -5.62 -6.40 13.21
N LEU A 488 -6.13 -5.40 13.94
CA LEU A 488 -5.33 -4.22 14.29
C LEU A 488 -5.68 -3.70 15.68
N GLU A 489 -5.25 -4.44 16.71
CA GLU A 489 -4.99 -3.86 18.04
C GLU A 489 -3.74 -4.52 18.62
N ASP A 490 -2.56 -4.05 18.21
CA ASP A 490 -1.32 -4.20 18.98
C ASP A 490 -0.92 -2.79 19.43
N ASN A 491 -1.36 -2.38 20.63
CA ASN A 491 -0.69 -1.39 21.47
C ASN A 491 -1.43 -1.18 22.80
N ALA A 492 -1.15 -2.04 23.77
CA ALA A 492 -1.17 -1.68 25.19
C ALA A 492 -0.29 -2.65 25.99
N LEU A 493 0.88 -2.18 26.48
CA LEU A 493 1.49 -2.48 27.79
C LEU A 493 2.99 -2.07 27.81
N PRO A 494 3.43 -1.15 28.70
CA PRO A 494 4.82 -0.70 28.82
C PRO A 494 5.81 -1.82 29.19
N ALA A 495 7.03 -1.75 28.63
CA ALA A 495 8.08 -2.77 28.71
C ALA A 495 8.71 -2.98 30.11
N ALA A 496 8.49 -2.09 31.08
CA ALA A 496 9.15 -2.14 32.39
C ALA A 496 8.52 -3.11 33.40
N MET A 497 7.32 -3.66 33.14
CA MET A 497 6.67 -4.66 34.02
C MET A 497 6.92 -6.12 33.60
N ARG A 498 7.68 -6.37 32.53
CA ARG A 498 7.87 -7.71 31.96
C ARG A 498 9.05 -8.50 32.53
N ALA A 499 9.90 -7.93 33.38
CA ALA A 499 11.15 -8.59 33.79
C ALA A 499 11.06 -9.43 35.09
N ASP A 500 10.16 -9.10 36.03
CA ASP A 500 10.18 -9.72 37.37
C ASP A 500 9.10 -10.81 37.61
N PHE A 501 8.15 -11.01 36.69
CA PHE A 501 7.06 -11.98 36.87
C PHE A 501 7.28 -13.34 36.18
N ASP A 502 8.45 -13.54 35.55
CA ASP A 502 8.73 -14.66 34.64
C ASP A 502 9.35 -15.92 35.28
N ALA A 503 9.51 -16.00 36.60
CA ALA A 503 10.34 -17.06 37.17
C ALA A 503 9.66 -18.44 37.40
N ALA A 504 8.33 -18.54 37.57
CA ALA A 504 7.73 -19.72 38.24
C ALA A 504 6.68 -20.59 37.50
N ARG A 505 6.31 -20.34 36.23
CA ARG A 505 5.22 -21.11 35.54
C ARG A 505 5.50 -21.59 34.10
N ARG A 506 6.78 -21.80 33.75
CA ARG A 506 7.33 -21.96 32.38
C ARG A 506 7.09 -23.30 31.63
N GLY A 507 5.90 -23.92 31.72
CA GLY A 507 5.65 -25.20 31.02
C GLY A 507 4.63 -25.18 29.88
N ALA A 508 3.49 -24.49 30.05
CA ALA A 508 2.28 -24.79 29.30
C ALA A 508 1.66 -23.61 28.51
N THR A 509 2.24 -22.41 28.59
CA THR A 509 1.64 -21.17 28.06
C THR A 509 2.29 -20.62 26.79
N LEU A 510 3.42 -21.21 26.37
CA LEU A 510 4.11 -20.80 25.15
C LEU A 510 3.71 -21.69 23.96
N ASN A 511 3.59 -21.10 22.78
CA ASN A 511 3.43 -21.84 21.54
C ASN A 511 4.78 -22.37 21.00
N ALA A 512 4.76 -23.11 19.89
CA ALA A 512 5.96 -23.67 19.27
C ALA A 512 7.02 -22.63 18.86
N ARG A 513 6.65 -21.34 18.80
CA ARG A 513 7.53 -20.20 18.51
C ARG A 513 7.91 -19.40 19.75
N GLN A 514 7.74 -19.99 20.95
CA GLN A 514 8.00 -19.36 22.25
C GLN A 514 7.24 -18.04 22.49
N ARG A 515 6.08 -17.85 21.84
CA ARG A 515 5.21 -16.70 22.10
C ARG A 515 4.13 -17.08 23.12
N PRO A 516 3.75 -16.18 24.04
CA PRO A 516 2.65 -16.41 24.97
C PRO A 516 1.34 -16.57 24.18
N ARG A 517 0.52 -17.56 24.55
CA ARG A 517 -0.82 -17.74 24.01
C ARG A 517 -1.77 -16.66 24.52
N GLN A 518 -2.71 -16.24 23.70
CA GLN A 518 -3.79 -15.35 24.11
C GLN A 518 -4.66 -16.06 25.17
N PRO A 519 -5.20 -15.37 26.20
CA PRO A 519 -6.04 -15.96 27.23
C PRO A 519 -7.47 -16.26 26.73
N LEU A 520 -7.58 -16.90 25.56
CA LEU A 520 -8.83 -17.26 24.90
C LEU A 520 -9.01 -18.78 24.97
N ILE A 521 -10.10 -19.23 25.59
CA ILE A 521 -10.50 -20.64 25.64
C ILE A 521 -11.75 -20.81 24.76
N MET A 522 -11.62 -21.59 23.69
CA MET A 522 -12.75 -21.89 22.81
C MET A 522 -13.41 -23.18 23.27
N CYS A 523 -14.68 -23.13 23.67
CA CYS A 523 -15.45 -24.33 24.04
C CYS A 523 -16.29 -24.83 22.86
N ALA A 524 -15.91 -25.97 22.29
CA ALA A 524 -16.60 -26.59 21.14
C ALA A 524 -17.20 -27.96 21.47
N SER A 525 -17.42 -28.28 22.75
CA SER A 525 -18.02 -29.56 23.21
C SER A 525 -19.44 -29.83 22.71
N LEU A 526 -20.13 -28.82 22.18
CA LEU A 526 -21.47 -28.94 21.60
C LEU A 526 -21.47 -28.98 20.05
N VAL A 527 -20.28 -29.00 19.43
CA VAL A 527 -20.16 -29.04 17.98
C VAL A 527 -20.04 -30.50 17.52
N ASP A 528 -21.07 -31.01 16.86
CA ASP A 528 -21.12 -32.42 16.45
C ASP A 528 -20.41 -32.69 15.11
N LYS A 529 -20.29 -31.68 14.25
CA LYS A 529 -19.72 -31.84 12.90
C LYS A 529 -18.19 -31.79 12.94
N VAL A 530 -17.55 -32.92 12.64
CA VAL A 530 -16.08 -33.07 12.60
C VAL A 530 -15.36 -32.02 11.74
N PRO A 531 -15.82 -31.65 10.52
CA PRO A 531 -15.16 -30.60 9.73
C PRO A 531 -15.18 -29.22 10.41
N ASN A 532 -16.23 -28.92 11.18
CA ASN A 532 -16.34 -27.66 11.91
C ASN A 532 -15.34 -27.63 13.08
N LEU A 533 -15.19 -28.74 13.81
CA LEU A 533 -14.19 -28.87 14.86
C LEU A 533 -12.76 -28.74 14.31
N ALA A 534 -12.50 -29.32 13.14
CA ALA A 534 -11.20 -29.22 12.48
C ALA A 534 -10.90 -27.78 12.00
N GLY A 535 -11.91 -27.09 11.45
CA GLY A 535 -11.82 -25.67 11.11
C GLY A 535 -11.61 -24.77 12.34
N LEU A 536 -12.28 -25.08 13.45
CA LEU A 536 -12.08 -24.39 14.74
C LEU A 536 -10.68 -24.62 15.30
N ALA A 537 -10.12 -25.83 15.19
CA ALA A 537 -8.75 -26.13 15.60
C ALA A 537 -7.73 -25.27 14.83
N ARG A 538 -7.89 -25.16 13.51
CA ARG A 538 -7.07 -24.30 12.66
C ARG A 538 -7.23 -22.82 13.01
N THR A 539 -8.46 -22.39 13.26
CA THR A 539 -8.77 -21.01 13.66
C THR A 539 -8.10 -20.68 15.01
N CYS A 540 -8.24 -21.55 16.01
CA CYS A 540 -7.64 -21.38 17.33
C CYS A 540 -6.12 -21.35 17.29
N GLU A 541 -5.49 -22.15 16.42
CA GLU A 541 -4.04 -22.09 16.18
C GLU A 541 -3.62 -20.74 15.60
N ILE A 542 -4.29 -20.26 14.54
CA ILE A 542 -3.98 -18.99 13.89
C ILE A 542 -4.10 -17.81 14.86
N PHE A 543 -5.16 -17.80 15.68
CA PHE A 543 -5.37 -16.77 16.70
C PHE A 543 -4.52 -16.99 17.97
N ASN A 544 -3.67 -18.01 18.00
CA ASN A 544 -2.80 -18.32 19.13
C ASN A 544 -3.58 -18.44 20.46
N ALA A 545 -4.77 -19.06 20.41
CA ALA A 545 -5.63 -19.26 21.55
C ALA A 545 -4.94 -20.08 22.65
N GLN A 546 -5.44 -19.97 23.88
CA GLN A 546 -4.93 -20.70 25.03
C GLN A 546 -5.24 -22.19 24.89
N LYS A 547 -6.49 -22.53 24.55
CA LYS A 547 -6.97 -23.91 24.50
C LYS A 547 -8.27 -24.03 23.69
N LEU A 548 -8.45 -25.17 23.01
CA LEU A 548 -9.70 -25.57 22.39
C LEU A 548 -10.27 -26.81 23.11
N VAL A 549 -11.51 -26.72 23.58
CA VAL A 549 -12.23 -27.82 24.23
C VAL A 549 -13.10 -28.53 23.20
N VAL A 550 -12.98 -29.85 23.11
CA VAL A 550 -13.66 -30.70 22.12
C VAL A 550 -14.48 -31.80 22.80
N PRO A 551 -15.52 -32.35 22.15
CA PRO A 551 -16.38 -33.36 22.77
C PRO A 551 -15.71 -34.72 22.97
N ASN A 552 -14.70 -35.06 22.15
CA ASN A 552 -13.96 -36.32 22.21
C ASN A 552 -12.59 -36.12 21.57
N LEU A 553 -11.49 -36.34 22.30
CA LEU A 553 -10.12 -36.13 21.78
C LEU A 553 -9.75 -37.15 20.69
N ARG A 554 -10.35 -38.35 20.69
CA ARG A 554 -10.00 -39.44 19.74
C ARG A 554 -10.18 -39.03 18.28
N MET A 555 -11.18 -38.19 17.98
CA MET A 555 -11.43 -37.73 16.62
C MET A 555 -10.27 -36.91 16.05
N THR A 556 -9.46 -36.28 16.91
CA THR A 556 -8.37 -35.40 16.46
C THR A 556 -7.19 -36.14 15.87
N GLN A 557 -7.07 -37.45 16.14
CA GLN A 557 -5.99 -38.32 15.67
C GLN A 557 -6.48 -39.46 14.76
N GLN A 558 -7.74 -39.89 14.92
CA GLN A 558 -8.27 -41.08 14.23
C GLN A 558 -9.17 -40.75 13.05
N ASP A 559 -9.73 -39.53 12.96
CA ASP A 559 -10.62 -39.14 11.86
C ASP A 559 -9.82 -38.51 10.72
N VAL A 560 -9.82 -39.15 9.55
CA VAL A 560 -9.14 -38.68 8.32
C VAL A 560 -9.63 -37.30 7.89
N THR A 561 -10.93 -37.02 8.06
CA THR A 561 -11.54 -35.74 7.71
C THR A 561 -11.03 -34.63 8.62
N PHE A 562 -10.90 -34.92 9.91
CA PHE A 562 -10.37 -33.96 10.88
C PHE A 562 -8.90 -33.63 10.60
N VAL A 563 -8.07 -34.64 10.34
CA VAL A 563 -6.64 -34.46 10.04
C VAL A 563 -6.44 -33.64 8.76
N ASN A 564 -7.23 -33.92 7.71
CA ASN A 564 -7.16 -33.21 6.44
C ASN A 564 -7.57 -31.74 6.58
N VAL A 565 -8.69 -31.45 7.26
CA VAL A 565 -9.22 -30.08 7.38
C VAL A 565 -8.41 -29.24 8.38
N SER A 566 -7.90 -29.84 9.45
CA SER A 566 -7.12 -29.14 10.48
C SER A 566 -5.71 -28.77 10.03
N ALA A 567 -5.20 -29.30 8.91
CA ALA A 567 -3.91 -28.94 8.32
C ALA A 567 -2.74 -28.91 9.35
N THR A 568 -2.66 -29.94 10.21
CA THR A 568 -1.69 -30.11 11.33
C THR A 568 -1.92 -29.25 12.59
N ALA A 569 -2.91 -28.36 12.61
CA ALA A 569 -3.21 -27.50 13.77
C ALA A 569 -3.42 -28.28 15.08
N HIS A 570 -3.98 -29.49 14.99
CA HIS A 570 -4.25 -30.37 16.13
C HIS A 570 -3.00 -30.86 16.88
N LYS A 571 -1.81 -30.76 16.27
CA LYS A 571 -0.53 -31.09 16.92
C LYS A 571 0.02 -29.92 17.75
N TRP A 572 -0.37 -28.70 17.41
CA TRP A 572 0.20 -27.47 17.96
C TRP A 572 -0.78 -26.73 18.87
N MET A 573 -2.07 -27.01 18.76
CA MET A 573 -3.11 -26.41 19.59
C MET A 573 -3.37 -27.27 20.84
N PRO A 574 -3.26 -26.70 22.06
CA PRO A 574 -3.71 -27.39 23.28
C PRO A 574 -5.19 -27.75 23.20
N LEU A 575 -5.47 -29.06 23.29
CA LEU A 575 -6.81 -29.62 23.22
C LEU A 575 -7.20 -30.23 24.56
N GLU A 576 -8.46 -30.07 24.97
CA GLU A 576 -9.02 -30.71 26.16
C GLU A 576 -10.36 -31.36 25.81
N GLU A 577 -10.57 -32.58 26.29
CA GLU A 577 -11.84 -33.29 26.11
C GLU A 577 -12.78 -32.94 27.26
N VAL A 578 -13.94 -32.38 26.92
CA VAL A 578 -15.07 -32.26 27.83
C VAL A 578 -16.30 -32.81 27.14
N ARG A 579 -16.84 -33.90 27.68
CA ARG A 579 -18.04 -34.55 27.13
C ARG A 579 -19.29 -33.73 27.48
N PRO A 580 -20.24 -33.58 26.55
CA PRO A 580 -21.51 -32.93 26.85
C PRO A 580 -22.28 -33.75 27.90
N GLN A 581 -22.39 -33.25 29.13
CA GLN A 581 -23.25 -33.82 30.18
C GLN A 581 -24.58 -33.04 30.25
N ALA A 582 -25.69 -33.76 30.37
CA ALA A 582 -27.05 -33.23 30.35
C ALA A 582 -27.51 -32.52 31.67
N ARG A 583 -26.61 -31.84 32.38
CA ARG A 583 -26.97 -30.93 33.49
C ARG A 583 -26.33 -29.57 33.24
N GLY A 584 -27.13 -28.52 33.44
CA GLY A 584 -26.90 -27.17 32.93
C GLY A 584 -25.49 -26.62 33.09
N LEU A 585 -25.09 -25.82 32.08
CA LEU A 585 -23.83 -25.08 31.96
C LEU A 585 -23.65 -23.95 33.01
N HIS A 586 -24.15 -24.14 34.23
CA HIS A 586 -23.94 -23.24 35.37
C HIS A 586 -22.80 -23.67 36.30
N ASP A 587 -22.20 -24.85 36.10
CA ASP A 587 -21.05 -25.34 36.87
C ASP A 587 -19.84 -25.64 35.95
N CYS A 588 -19.40 -24.66 35.16
CA CYS A 588 -17.95 -24.45 35.03
C CYS A 588 -17.56 -23.62 36.25
N GLY A 589 -16.98 -24.29 37.25
CA GLY A 589 -16.78 -23.77 38.60
C GLY A 589 -16.46 -22.29 38.67
N SER A 590 -17.38 -21.53 39.26
CA SER A 590 -17.06 -20.33 40.01
C SER A 590 -16.08 -20.71 41.12
N GLY A 591 -14.79 -20.48 40.88
CA GLY A 591 -13.74 -20.68 41.89
C GLY A 591 -12.36 -20.91 41.29
N ALA A 592 -11.70 -19.83 40.82
CA ALA A 592 -10.29 -19.50 41.09
C ALA A 592 -9.58 -18.63 40.02
N ASN A 593 -10.06 -18.51 38.76
CA ASN A 593 -9.22 -17.94 37.69
C ASN A 593 -9.88 -16.91 36.74
N GLY A 594 -10.91 -16.16 37.15
CA GLY A 594 -11.34 -14.94 36.44
C GLY A 594 -11.70 -15.06 34.94
N VAL A 595 -12.12 -16.24 34.46
CA VAL A 595 -12.48 -16.46 33.05
C VAL A 595 -13.94 -16.02 32.80
N GLN A 596 -14.15 -15.11 31.86
CA GLN A 596 -15.48 -14.67 31.43
C GLN A 596 -16.04 -15.62 30.36
N CYS A 597 -17.19 -16.25 30.61
CA CYS A 597 -17.83 -17.17 29.67
C CYS A 597 -18.81 -16.43 28.74
N GLU A 598 -18.59 -16.49 27.43
CA GLU A 598 -19.55 -16.04 26.41
C GLU A 598 -20.14 -17.24 25.67
N SER A 599 -21.47 -17.41 25.71
CA SER A 599 -22.18 -18.45 24.95
C SER A 599 -22.68 -17.90 23.60
N ARG A 600 -22.59 -18.72 22.53
CA ARG A 600 -23.19 -18.43 21.22
C ARG A 600 -24.21 -19.51 20.87
N GLU A 601 -25.49 -19.17 20.88
CA GLU A 601 -26.56 -20.01 20.34
C GLU A 601 -26.77 -19.70 18.86
N LEU A 602 -26.71 -20.72 18.00
CA LEU A 602 -27.07 -20.63 16.59
C LEU A 602 -28.57 -20.91 16.45
N HIS A 603 -29.40 -19.88 16.37
CA HIS A 603 -30.77 -20.05 15.90
C HIS A 603 -30.74 -20.37 14.40
N ALA A 604 -31.13 -21.60 14.04
CA ALA A 604 -31.47 -21.92 12.66
C ALA A 604 -32.79 -21.21 12.31
N ALA A 605 -32.76 -20.25 11.40
CA ALA A 605 -33.98 -19.74 10.77
C ALA A 605 -34.58 -20.85 9.87
N PRO A 606 -35.92 -21.00 9.82
CA PRO A 606 -36.59 -22.01 9.01
C PRO A 606 -36.38 -21.83 7.50
#